data_AF-A0A3B0XDR5-F1
#
_entry.id   AF-A0A3B0XDR5-F1
#
_cell.length_a   1.000
_cell.length_b   1.000
_cell.length_c   1.000
_cell.angle_alpha   90.00
_cell.angle_beta   90.00
_cell.angle_gamma   90.00
#
_symmetry.space_group_name_H-M   'P 1'
#
loop_
_entity.id
_entity.type
_entity.pdbx_description
1 polymer ?
#
loop_
_entity_poly.entity_id
_entity_poly.type
_entity_poly.pdbx_seq_one_letter_code
_entity_poly.pdbx_strand_id
1 'polypeptide(L)' 'MKAKDIAELLDEPACSHNNKSKSGCAKAKPGATAGGCAFDGAQITLLPIADVAHIVHGSIACAGSSWVNR' A
#
# COMPACT_ATOMS: atom_id res chain seq x y z
N MET A 1 -9.30 7.49 -11.81
CA MET A 1 -8.91 8.79 -11.22
C MET A 1 -8.30 9.63 -12.33
N LYS A 2 -8.74 10.87 -12.54
CA LYS A 2 -8.20 11.74 -13.58
C LYS A 2 -6.88 12.33 -13.08
N ALA A 3 -6.00 12.75 -14.01
CA ALA A 3 -4.70 13.32 -13.65
C ALA A 3 -4.80 14.57 -12.75
N LYS A 4 -5.90 15.34 -12.88
CA LYS A 4 -6.18 16.50 -12.03
C LYS A 4 -6.43 16.10 -10.57
N ASP A 5 -7.23 15.06 -10.36
CA ASP A 5 -7.52 14.54 -9.01
C ASP A 5 -6.25 14.02 -8.32
N ILE A 6 -5.30 13.45 -9.08
CA ILE A 6 -4.01 13.00 -8.55
C ILE A 6 -3.13 14.18 -8.14
N ALA A 7 -3.14 15.27 -8.91
CA ALA A 7 -2.35 16.45 -8.60
C ALA A 7 -2.80 17.12 -7.30
N GLU A 8 -4.11 17.14 -7.04
CA GLU A 8 -4.69 17.72 -5.82
C GLU A 8 -4.34 16.90 -4.57
N LEU A 9 -4.25 15.57 -4.69
CA LEU A 9 -3.78 14.70 -3.61
C LEU A 9 -2.28 14.86 -3.30
N LEU A 10 -1.51 15.48 -4.19
CA LEU A 10 -0.07 15.75 -4.00
C LEU A 10 0.20 17.16 -3.47
N ASP A 11 -0.84 18.00 -3.32
CA ASP A 11 -0.72 19.34 -2.77
C ASP A 11 -0.88 19.33 -1.24
N GLU A 12 0.25 19.38 -0.54
CA GLU A 12 0.35 19.45 0.92
C GLU A 12 0.80 20.86 1.36
N PRO A 13 -0.10 21.86 1.41
CA PRO A 13 0.27 23.26 1.67
C PRO A 13 0.85 23.51 3.08
N ALA A 14 0.58 22.60 4.02
CA ALA A 14 1.13 22.67 5.38
C ALA A 14 2.55 22.08 5.50
N CYS A 15 3.04 21.39 4.45
CA CYS A 15 4.35 20.76 4.44
C CYS A 15 5.38 21.70 3.78
N SER A 16 6.24 22.31 4.59
CA SER A 16 7.32 23.21 4.11
C SER A 16 8.30 22.54 3.12
N HIS A 17 8.29 21.21 3.06
CA HIS A 17 9.14 20.41 2.18
C HIS A 17 8.42 19.93 0.90
N ASN A 18 7.16 20.29 0.67
CA ASN A 18 6.36 19.84 -0.48
C ASN A 18 6.74 20.47 -1.83
N ASN A 19 7.96 20.99 -1.96
CA ASN A 19 8.46 21.65 -3.17
C ASN A 19 9.23 20.70 -4.11
N LYS A 20 9.33 19.41 -3.76
CA LYS A 20 10.05 18.39 -4.53
C LYS A 20 9.12 17.20 -4.77
N SER A 21 9.25 16.55 -5.92
CA SER A 21 8.56 15.29 -6.11
C SER A 21 9.03 14.29 -5.04
N LYS A 22 8.08 13.67 -4.35
CA LYS A 22 8.41 12.58 -3.43
C LYS A 22 9.01 11.46 -4.27
N SER A 23 10.27 11.10 -4.02
CA SER A 23 10.90 9.96 -4.66
C SER A 23 10.26 8.69 -4.11
N GLY A 24 9.18 8.23 -4.75
CA GLY A 24 8.59 6.94 -4.44
C GLY A 24 9.54 5.79 -4.75
N CYS A 25 9.20 4.59 -4.27
CA CYS A 25 9.89 3.37 -4.68
C CYS A 25 9.84 3.24 -6.21
N ALA A 26 10.91 2.68 -6.79
CA ALA A 26 10.95 2.40 -8.22
C ALA A 26 9.73 1.56 -8.62
N LYS A 27 9.06 1.92 -9.72
CA LYS A 27 7.98 1.10 -10.26
C LYS A 27 8.49 -0.31 -10.54
N ALA A 28 7.76 -1.31 -10.07
CA ALA A 28 8.08 -2.71 -10.32
C ALA A 28 8.14 -2.97 -11.83
N LYS A 29 9.17 -3.69 -12.26
CA LYS A 29 9.29 -4.20 -13.63
C LYS A 29 8.79 -5.65 -13.66
N PRO A 30 8.02 -6.07 -14.68
CA PRO A 30 7.63 -7.47 -14.83
C PRO A 30 8.86 -8.40 -14.77
N GLY A 31 8.79 -9.47 -13.99
CA GLY A 31 9.89 -10.42 -13.80
C GLY A 31 11.00 -9.99 -12.82
N ALA A 32 10.95 -8.77 -12.28
CA ALA A 32 11.91 -8.27 -11.27
C ALA A 32 11.24 -8.00 -9.91
N THR A 33 10.11 -8.65 -9.63
CA THR A 33 9.31 -8.42 -8.43
C THR A 33 10.04 -8.95 -7.18
N ALA A 34 10.39 -8.05 -6.27
CA ALA A 34 11.09 -8.35 -5.02
C ALA A 34 10.26 -8.06 -3.75
N GLY A 35 8.93 -7.91 -3.85
CA GLY A 35 8.11 -7.59 -2.68
C GLY A 35 6.62 -7.77 -2.90
N GLY A 36 5.89 -7.89 -1.78
CA GLY A 36 4.43 -8.02 -1.74
C GLY A 36 3.67 -6.78 -2.21
N CYS A 37 2.37 -6.76 -1.96
CA CYS A 37 1.49 -5.66 -2.37
C CYS A 37 1.14 -4.76 -1.18
N ALA A 38 0.42 -3.66 -1.45
CA ALA A 38 -0.06 -2.77 -0.39
C ALA A 38 -0.92 -3.51 0.67
N PHE A 39 -1.67 -4.54 0.24
CA PHE A 39 -2.44 -5.40 1.16
C PHE A 39 -1.53 -6.21 2.09
N ASP A 40 -0.46 -6.81 1.56
CA ASP A 40 0.53 -7.56 2.36
C ASP A 40 1.16 -6.63 3.42
N GLY A 41 1.55 -5.41 3.03
CA GLY A 41 2.03 -4.40 3.97
C GLY A 41 1.00 -3.99 5.04
N ALA A 42 -0.26 -3.83 4.65
CA ALA A 42 -1.35 -3.52 5.58
C ALA A 42 -1.59 -4.68 6.56
N GLN A 43 -1.57 -5.92 6.07
CA GLN A 43 -1.74 -7.09 6.92
C GLN A 43 -0.55 -7.24 7.89
N ILE A 44 0.70 -7.11 7.45
CA ILE A 44 1.88 -7.17 8.31
C ILE A 44 1.80 -6.17 9.47
N THR A 45 1.30 -4.97 9.20
CA THR A 45 1.25 -3.88 10.20
C THR A 45 0.03 -3.93 11.10
N LEU A 46 -1.13 -4.37 10.58
CA LEU A 46 -2.40 -4.34 11.31
C LEU A 46 -2.77 -5.68 11.96
N LEU A 47 -2.29 -6.82 11.44
CA LEU A 47 -2.57 -8.15 12.00
C LEU A 47 -2.24 -8.30 13.50
N PRO A 48 -1.21 -7.64 14.07
CA PRO A 48 -0.95 -7.69 15.51
C PRO A 48 -2.03 -7.06 16.40
N ILE A 49 -2.99 -6.33 15.83
CA ILE A 49 -4.16 -5.85 16.57
C ILE A 49 -5.10 -7.05 16.74
N ALA A 50 -5.02 -7.69 17.89
CA ALA A 50 -5.65 -8.99 18.14
C ALA A 50 -7.15 -8.91 18.53
N ASP A 51 -7.62 -7.73 18.93
CA ASP A 51 -8.98 -7.48 19.44
C ASP A 51 -9.93 -6.93 18.37
N VAL A 52 -9.61 -7.12 17.09
CA VAL A 52 -10.45 -6.70 15.95
C VAL A 52 -10.63 -7.82 14.93
N ALA A 53 -11.69 -7.71 14.13
CA ALA A 53 -11.89 -8.59 12.98
C ALA A 53 -11.21 -7.99 11.74
N HIS A 54 -10.20 -8.69 11.21
CA HIS A 54 -9.52 -8.33 9.96
C HIS A 54 -10.27 -8.93 8.76
N ILE A 55 -11.15 -8.15 8.13
CA ILE A 55 -11.94 -8.60 6.97
C ILE A 55 -11.16 -8.32 5.68
N VAL A 56 -10.78 -9.37 4.97
CA VAL A 56 -10.14 -9.27 3.64
C VAL A 56 -11.23 -9.33 2.57
N HIS A 57 -11.53 -8.19 1.94
CA HIS A 57 -12.44 -8.15 0.79
C HIS A 57 -11.66 -8.35 -0.52
N GLY A 58 -11.74 -9.55 -1.08
CA GLY A 58 -11.05 -9.89 -2.32
C GLY A 58 -11.24 -11.35 -2.69
N SER A 59 -10.48 -11.82 -3.68
CA SER A 59 -10.44 -13.24 -3.99
C SER A 59 -9.75 -14.02 -2.86
N ILE A 60 -10.05 -15.31 -2.77
CA ILE A 60 -9.43 -16.19 -1.77
C ILE A 60 -7.90 -16.25 -1.87
N ALA A 61 -7.33 -15.93 -3.04
CA ALA A 61 -5.88 -15.88 -3.21
C ALA A 61 -5.20 -14.84 -2.30
N CYS A 62 -5.86 -13.71 -1.99
CA CYS A 62 -5.31 -12.71 -1.08
C CYS A 62 -5.27 -13.23 0.36
N ALA A 63 -6.42 -13.70 0.88
CA ALA A 63 -6.48 -14.18 2.25
C ALA A 63 -5.71 -15.50 2.43
N GLY A 64 -5.93 -16.47 1.55
CA GLY A 64 -5.35 -17.81 1.66
C GLY A 64 -3.83 -17.88 1.53
N SER A 65 -3.21 -17.03 0.71
CA SER A 65 -1.75 -16.99 0.57
C SER A 65 -1.04 -16.16 1.65
N SER A 66 -1.76 -15.22 2.29
CA SER A 66 -1.18 -14.37 3.33
C SER A 66 -1.48 -14.87 4.75
N TRP A 67 -2.48 -15.75 4.91
CA TRP A 67 -2.85 -16.33 6.21
C TRP A 67 -1.72 -17.22 6.75
N VAL A 68 -1.15 -16.85 7.91
CA VAL A 68 -0.06 -17.58 8.58
C VAL A 68 1.19 -17.65 7.69
N ASN A 69 1.68 -16.50 7.23
CA ASN A 69 3.01 -16.39 6.63
C ASN A 69 4.13 -16.14 7.67
N ARG A 70 3.95 -16.63 8.90
CA ARG A 70 4.94 -16.54 9.98
C ARG A 70 4.77 -17.64 11.01
#